data_AF-A0A1I0Q9B6-F1
#
_entry.id   AF-A0A1I0Q9B6-F1
#
_cell.length_a   1.000
_cell.length_b   1.000
_cell.length_c   1.000
_cell.angle_alpha   90.00
_cell.angle_beta   90.00
_cell.angle_gamma   90.00
#
_symmetry.space_group_name_H-M   'P 1'
#
loop_
_entity.id
_entity.type
_entity.pdbx_description
1 polymer ?
#
loop_
_entity_poly.entity_id
_entity_poly.type
_entity_poly.pdbx_seq_one_letter_code
_entity_poly.pdbx_strand_id
1 'polypeptide(L)'
;MSKRKANNVLSIIAIILSLLALMSCVILALCSHQCFLPDETSLLMSVLSLTVTILIGMQIWNIFQFENKFETIEQRSREEIDKAKQDILEANKTSLEKSRCEAIGTVLMQLGWTFEDKKEFDDAMRAYINALRALQRGNLKDQEVCENYNEVVERLVIISKELPPENWRFVNIDEKNVFIDALMKIPNRKIMNQLLDFFYKFTIIDGAIPGSMRTPSSRQS
;
A
#
# COMPACT_ATOMS: atom_id res chain seq x y z
N MET A 1 -9.19 23.74 16.22
CA MET A 1 -10.46 23.69 16.99
C MET A 1 -10.88 25.02 17.64
N SER A 2 -9.95 25.88 18.10
CA SER A 2 -10.27 27.14 18.83
C SER A 2 -11.05 28.20 18.01
N LYS A 3 -10.64 28.46 16.75
CA LYS A 3 -11.28 29.48 15.89
C LYS A 3 -12.75 29.19 15.53
N ARG A 4 -13.13 27.92 15.43
CA ARG A 4 -14.51 27.49 15.06
C ARG A 4 -15.51 27.74 16.18
N LYS A 5 -15.12 27.48 17.43
CA LYS A 5 -15.93 27.82 18.61
C LYS A 5 -16.06 29.33 18.78
N ALA A 6 -14.97 30.08 18.56
CA ALA A 6 -14.98 31.54 18.65
C ALA A 6 -15.96 32.19 17.65
N ASN A 7 -15.97 31.74 16.38
CA ASN A 7 -16.85 32.31 15.36
C ASN A 7 -18.34 32.02 15.62
N ASN A 8 -18.67 30.79 16.05
CA ASN A 8 -20.06 30.44 16.38
C ASN A 8 -20.55 31.20 17.61
N VAL A 9 -19.68 31.37 18.62
CA VAL A 9 -19.98 32.18 19.81
C VAL A 9 -20.18 33.64 19.43
N LEU A 10 -19.33 34.21 18.56
CA LEU A 10 -19.50 35.59 18.06
C LEU A 10 -20.81 35.79 17.29
N SER A 11 -21.22 34.83 16.45
CA SER A 11 -22.48 34.92 15.71
C SER A 11 -23.70 34.82 16.64
N ILE A 12 -23.66 33.92 17.63
CA ILE A 12 -24.73 33.78 18.62
C ILE A 12 -24.82 35.05 19.49
N ILE A 13 -23.68 35.59 19.92
CA ILE A 13 -23.62 36.86 20.67
C ILE A 13 -24.18 38.01 19.83
N ALA A 14 -23.85 38.08 18.53
CA ALA A 14 -24.38 39.11 17.64
C ALA A 14 -25.90 39.00 17.46
N ILE A 15 -26.44 37.78 17.36
CA ILE A 15 -27.89 37.53 17.31
C ILE A 15 -28.55 38.00 18.62
N ILE A 16 -28.01 37.60 19.77
CA ILE A 16 -28.54 38.00 21.08
C ILE A 16 -28.51 39.53 21.26
N LEU A 17 -27.42 40.19 20.87
CA LEU A 17 -27.31 41.65 20.92
C LEU A 17 -28.30 42.35 20.00
N SER A 18 -28.54 41.82 18.80
CA SER A 18 -29.55 42.36 17.88
C SER A 18 -30.98 42.20 18.41
N LEU A 19 -31.29 41.08 19.07
CA LEU A 19 -32.58 40.87 19.72
C LEU A 19 -32.77 41.78 20.94
N LEU A 20 -31.72 41.97 21.76
CA LEU A 20 -31.74 42.90 22.88
C LEU A 20 -31.95 44.35 22.43
N ALA A 21 -31.32 44.76 21.32
CA ALA A 21 -31.51 46.08 20.73
C ALA A 21 -32.93 46.29 20.18
N LEU A 22 -33.52 45.25 19.58
CA LEU A 22 -34.91 45.27 19.14
C LEU A 22 -35.87 45.41 20.33
N MET A 23 -35.67 44.62 21.39
CA MET A 23 -36.50 44.64 22.59
C MET A 23 -36.39 45.98 23.34
N SER A 24 -35.18 46.54 23.47
CA SER A 24 -35.01 47.85 24.10
C SER A 24 -35.69 48.95 23.30
N CYS A 25 -35.72 48.85 21.97
CA CYS A 25 -36.39 49.81 21.11
C CYS A 25 -37.93 49.70 21.19
N VAL A 26 -38.48 48.49 21.27
CA VAL A 26 -39.91 48.28 21.51
C VAL A 26 -40.33 48.81 22.89
N ILE A 27 -39.51 48.60 23.92
CA ILE A 27 -39.74 49.17 25.26
C ILE A 27 -39.68 50.70 25.22
N LEU A 28 -38.71 51.28 24.49
CA LEU A 28 -38.60 52.72 24.33
C LEU A 28 -39.80 53.29 23.55
N ALA A 29 -40.28 52.61 22.52
CA ALA A 29 -41.47 52.98 21.76
C ALA A 29 -42.74 52.94 22.65
N LEU A 30 -42.90 51.90 23.47
CA LEU A 30 -43.99 51.77 24.43
C LEU A 30 -43.93 52.83 25.54
N CYS A 31 -42.74 53.18 26.03
CA CYS A 31 -42.55 54.27 27.00
C CYS A 31 -42.69 55.66 26.35
N SER A 32 -42.33 55.81 25.07
CA SER A 32 -42.37 57.10 24.34
C SER A 32 -43.78 57.63 24.11
N HIS A 33 -44.79 56.76 24.26
CA HIS A 33 -46.21 57.14 24.24
C HIS A 33 -46.57 58.22 25.28
N GLN A 34 -45.68 58.51 26.25
CA GLN A 34 -45.89 59.52 27.28
C GLN A 34 -44.99 60.77 27.19
N CYS A 35 -43.93 60.84 26.36
CA CYS A 35 -42.92 61.91 26.52
C CYS A 35 -42.16 62.43 25.29
N PHE A 36 -42.37 61.96 24.04
CA PHE A 36 -41.59 62.47 22.90
C PHE A 36 -42.42 62.83 21.66
N LEU A 37 -42.00 63.87 20.94
CA LEU A 37 -42.61 64.34 19.69
C LEU A 37 -42.61 63.22 18.63
N PRO A 38 -43.72 63.03 17.89
CA PRO A 38 -43.97 61.85 17.06
C PRO A 38 -43.07 61.71 15.81
N ASP A 39 -42.46 62.79 15.33
CA ASP A 39 -41.76 62.78 14.04
C ASP A 39 -40.32 62.23 14.12
N GLU A 40 -39.59 62.49 15.20
CA GLU A 40 -38.19 62.05 15.38
C GLU A 40 -38.09 60.57 15.77
N THR A 41 -39.06 60.06 16.55
CA THR A 41 -39.12 58.65 16.97
C THR A 41 -39.47 57.73 15.83
N SER A 42 -40.35 58.17 14.91
CA SER A 42 -40.73 57.43 13.70
C SER A 42 -39.53 57.21 12.76
N LEU A 43 -38.72 58.26 12.54
CA LEU A 43 -37.52 58.17 11.70
C LEU A 43 -36.48 57.22 12.31
N LEU A 44 -36.24 57.32 13.62
CA LEU A 44 -35.34 56.42 14.35
C LEU A 44 -35.77 54.95 14.23
N MET A 45 -37.07 54.66 14.38
CA MET A 45 -37.61 53.30 14.23
C MET A 45 -37.42 52.75 12.81
N SER A 46 -37.59 53.60 11.78
CA SER A 46 -37.41 53.19 10.39
C SER A 46 -35.95 52.87 10.04
N VAL A 47 -35.01 53.70 10.49
CA VAL A 47 -33.56 53.48 10.30
C VAL A 47 -33.09 52.26 11.08
N LEU A 48 -33.61 52.05 12.28
CA LEU A 48 -33.29 50.86 13.06
C LEU A 48 -33.85 49.58 12.42
N SER A 49 -35.09 49.61 11.92
CA SER A 49 -35.69 48.47 11.21
C SER A 49 -34.88 48.09 9.97
N LEU A 50 -34.44 49.09 9.19
CA LEU A 50 -33.55 48.87 8.04
C LEU A 50 -32.21 48.25 8.49
N THR A 51 -31.62 48.77 9.56
CA THR A 51 -30.33 48.30 10.10
C THR A 51 -30.42 46.85 10.56
N VAL A 52 -31.48 46.49 11.30
CA VAL A 52 -31.72 45.10 11.74
C VAL A 52 -31.93 44.17 10.55
N THR A 53 -32.66 44.61 9.53
CA THR A 53 -32.90 43.81 8.32
C THR A 53 -31.58 43.50 7.57
N ILE A 54 -30.69 44.50 7.45
CA ILE A 54 -29.36 44.31 6.85
C ILE A 54 -28.51 43.35 7.68
N LEU A 55 -28.54 43.47 9.02
CA LEU A 55 -27.81 42.56 9.92
C LEU A 55 -28.27 41.11 9.80
N ILE A 56 -29.59 40.88 9.73
CA ILE A 56 -30.16 39.54 9.52
C ILE A 56 -29.73 38.99 8.16
N GLY A 57 -29.80 39.79 7.09
CA GLY A 57 -29.35 39.39 5.75
C GLY A 57 -27.87 38.97 5.74
N MET A 58 -27.02 39.72 6.45
CA MET A 58 -25.59 39.40 6.55
C MET A 58 -25.31 38.13 7.37
N GLN A 59 -26.13 37.84 8.39
CA GLN A 59 -26.05 36.59 9.16
C GLN A 59 -26.46 35.38 8.31
N ILE A 60 -27.55 35.48 7.55
CA ILE A 60 -27.99 34.43 6.62
C ILE A 60 -26.90 34.15 5.57
N TRP A 61 -26.28 35.21 5.02
CA TRP A 61 -25.17 35.08 4.08
C TRP A 61 -23.96 34.34 4.68
N ASN A 62 -23.61 34.67 5.92
CA ASN A 62 -22.51 34.01 6.63
C ASN A 62 -22.79 32.52 6.91
N ILE A 63 -24.05 32.16 7.20
CA ILE A 63 -24.47 30.76 7.40
C ILE A 63 -24.33 29.98 6.08
N PHE A 64 -24.81 30.53 4.97
CA PHE A 64 -24.72 29.86 3.66
C PHE A 64 -23.27 29.65 3.20
N GLN A 65 -22.41 30.65 3.41
CA GLN A 65 -20.97 30.53 3.17
C GLN A 65 -20.31 29.46 4.06
N PHE A 66 -20.81 29.27 5.28
CA PHE A 66 -20.30 28.24 6.18
C PHE A 66 -20.71 26.84 5.72
N GLU A 67 -21.96 26.66 5.29
CA GLU A 67 -22.48 25.39 4.79
C GLU A 67 -21.68 24.89 3.57
N ASN A 68 -21.45 25.75 2.58
CA ASN A 68 -20.62 25.41 1.41
C ASN A 68 -19.18 25.01 1.79
N LYS A 69 -18.59 25.69 2.79
CA LYS A 69 -17.25 25.35 3.29
C LYS A 69 -17.26 24.06 4.09
N PHE A 70 -18.35 23.77 4.81
CA PHE A 70 -18.50 22.54 5.58
C PHE A 70 -18.60 21.34 4.64
N GLU A 71 -19.40 21.43 3.59
CA GLU A 71 -19.54 20.38 2.57
C GLU A 71 -18.20 20.09 1.87
N THR A 72 -17.45 21.14 1.51
CA THR A 72 -16.11 20.99 0.90
C THR A 72 -15.13 20.28 1.84
N ILE A 73 -15.16 20.60 3.15
CA ILE A 73 -14.30 19.96 4.15
C ILE A 73 -14.72 18.51 4.36
N GLU A 74 -16.02 18.23 4.40
CA GLU A 74 -16.56 16.88 4.57
C GLU A 74 -16.17 16.00 3.38
N GLN A 75 -16.25 16.53 2.16
CA GLN A 75 -15.82 15.83 0.96
C GLN A 75 -14.31 15.54 0.98
N ARG A 76 -13.46 16.52 1.27
CA ARG A 76 -12.01 16.30 1.42
C ARG A 76 -11.69 15.27 2.49
N SER A 77 -12.39 15.33 3.63
CA SER A 77 -12.20 14.36 4.71
C SER A 77 -12.58 12.95 4.26
N ARG A 78 -13.64 12.78 3.47
CA ARG A 78 -14.00 11.48 2.89
C ARG A 78 -12.93 10.98 1.92
N GLU A 79 -12.46 11.84 1.03
CA GLU A 79 -11.39 11.49 0.07
C GLU A 79 -10.09 11.08 0.77
N GLU A 80 -9.69 11.78 1.85
CA GLU A 80 -8.52 11.42 2.66
C GLU A 80 -8.69 10.08 3.38
N ILE A 81 -9.89 9.81 3.92
CA ILE A 81 -10.20 8.53 4.57
C ILE A 81 -10.19 7.38 3.55
N ASP A 82 -10.77 7.58 2.37
CA ASP A 82 -10.78 6.56 1.32
C ASP A 82 -9.37 6.26 0.81
N LYS A 83 -8.54 7.29 0.65
CA LYS A 83 -7.12 7.12 0.32
C LYS A 83 -6.37 6.35 1.40
N ALA A 84 -6.51 6.75 2.67
CA ALA A 84 -5.86 6.05 3.78
C ALA A 84 -6.30 4.58 3.89
N LYS A 85 -7.59 4.30 3.61
CA LYS A 85 -8.12 2.93 3.57
C LYS A 85 -7.49 2.10 2.45
N GLN A 86 -7.29 2.69 1.27
CA GLN A 86 -6.61 2.02 0.16
C GLN A 86 -5.14 1.76 0.49
N ASP A 87 -4.44 2.74 1.04
CA ASP A 87 -3.02 2.62 1.43
C ASP A 87 -2.83 1.51 2.48
N ILE A 88 -3.71 1.44 3.50
CA ILE A 88 -3.68 0.37 4.52
C ILE A 88 -3.97 -1.00 3.90
N LEU A 89 -4.96 -1.08 2.99
CA LEU A 89 -5.31 -2.34 2.35
C LEU A 89 -4.16 -2.87 1.48
N GLU A 90 -3.49 -1.98 0.74
CA GLU A 90 -2.34 -2.34 -0.08
C GLU A 90 -1.15 -2.78 0.78
N ALA A 91 -0.81 -2.01 1.83
CA ALA A 91 0.24 -2.37 2.76
C ALA A 91 0.00 -3.74 3.44
N ASN A 92 -1.23 -4.01 3.87
CA ASN A 92 -1.61 -5.29 4.46
C ASN A 92 -1.50 -6.45 3.45
N LYS A 93 -1.91 -6.25 2.19
CA LYS A 93 -1.76 -7.27 1.14
C LYS A 93 -0.29 -7.59 0.89
N THR A 94 0.56 -6.57 0.76
CA THR A 94 2.01 -6.74 0.55
C THR A 94 2.66 -7.44 1.73
N SER A 95 2.34 -7.04 2.96
CA SER A 95 2.86 -7.67 4.18
C SER A 95 2.44 -9.14 4.30
N LEU A 96 1.17 -9.44 4.03
CA LEU A 96 0.65 -10.80 4.05
C LEU A 96 1.31 -11.68 2.98
N GLU A 97 1.51 -11.15 1.77
CA GLU A 97 2.18 -11.87 0.69
C GLU A 97 3.65 -12.16 1.01
N LYS A 98 4.37 -11.20 1.59
CA LYS A 98 5.74 -11.39 2.09
C LYS A 98 5.80 -12.51 3.13
N SER A 99 4.98 -12.43 4.18
CA SER A 99 4.93 -13.43 5.25
C SER A 99 4.56 -14.83 4.73
N ARG A 100 3.60 -14.92 3.80
CA ARG A 100 3.24 -16.19 3.16
C ARG A 100 4.41 -16.78 2.39
N CYS A 101 5.13 -15.97 1.61
CA CYS A 101 6.27 -16.41 0.83
C CYS A 101 7.44 -16.89 1.72
N GLU A 102 7.72 -16.19 2.82
CA GLU A 102 8.72 -16.59 3.82
C GLU A 102 8.35 -17.92 4.49
N ALA A 103 7.09 -18.10 4.88
CA ALA A 103 6.61 -19.36 5.47
C ALA A 103 6.75 -20.54 4.49
N ILE A 104 6.33 -20.36 3.23
CA ILE A 104 6.49 -21.39 2.18
C ILE A 104 7.97 -21.69 1.94
N GLY A 105 8.81 -20.66 1.83
CA GLY A 105 10.25 -20.82 1.66
C GLY A 105 10.89 -21.63 2.79
N THR A 106 10.52 -21.35 4.03
CA THR A 106 11.02 -22.04 5.23
C THR A 106 10.63 -23.51 5.25
N VAL A 107 9.37 -23.83 4.96
CA VAL A 107 8.89 -25.23 4.90
C VAL A 107 9.61 -26.01 3.80
N LEU A 108 9.81 -25.40 2.63
CA LEU A 108 10.52 -26.04 1.52
C LEU A 108 12.01 -26.24 1.82
N MET A 109 12.64 -25.33 2.56
CA MET A 109 14.01 -25.50 3.04
C MET A 109 14.13 -26.70 4.00
N GLN A 110 13.22 -26.81 4.97
CA GLN A 110 13.18 -27.95 5.89
C GLN A 110 12.92 -29.28 5.16
N LEU A 111 12.08 -29.26 4.14
CA LEU A 111 11.87 -30.41 3.27
C LEU A 111 13.17 -30.79 2.53
N GLY A 112 13.93 -29.80 2.06
CA GLY A 112 15.26 -29.98 1.50
C GLY A 112 16.23 -30.68 2.44
N TRP A 113 16.31 -30.25 3.72
CA TRP A 113 17.11 -30.95 4.74
C TRP A 113 16.68 -32.41 4.90
N THR A 114 15.38 -32.66 4.92
CA THR A 114 14.85 -34.02 5.11
C THR A 114 15.25 -34.95 3.95
N PHE A 115 15.28 -34.44 2.72
CA PHE A 115 15.76 -35.19 1.55
C PHE A 115 17.28 -35.36 1.57
N GLU A 116 18.02 -34.34 2.00
CA GLU A 116 19.48 -34.39 2.16
C GLU A 116 19.90 -35.48 3.16
N ASP A 117 19.21 -35.58 4.30
CA ASP A 117 19.43 -36.62 5.32
C ASP A 117 19.22 -38.04 4.76
N LYS A 118 18.28 -38.19 3.80
CA LYS A 118 18.02 -39.44 3.09
C LYS A 118 18.96 -39.69 1.91
N LYS A 119 19.85 -38.75 1.59
CA LYS A 119 20.69 -38.73 0.39
C LYS A 119 19.89 -38.74 -0.92
N GLU A 120 18.66 -38.23 -0.88
CA GLU A 120 17.79 -38.03 -2.05
C GLU A 120 18.13 -36.66 -2.67
N PHE A 121 19.34 -36.52 -3.21
CA PHE A 121 19.91 -35.22 -3.59
C PHE A 121 19.15 -34.48 -4.70
N ASP A 122 18.56 -35.20 -5.66
CA ASP A 122 17.69 -34.60 -6.70
C ASP A 122 16.48 -33.90 -6.08
N ASP A 123 15.81 -34.57 -5.15
CA ASP A 123 14.61 -34.04 -4.49
C ASP A 123 14.95 -32.93 -3.48
N ALA A 124 16.09 -33.06 -2.79
CA ALA A 124 16.63 -32.00 -1.95
C ALA A 124 16.89 -30.72 -2.78
N MET A 125 17.57 -30.86 -3.92
CA MET A 125 17.87 -29.74 -4.81
C MET A 125 16.60 -29.06 -5.33
N ARG A 126 15.58 -29.85 -5.72
CA ARG A 126 14.28 -29.32 -6.14
C ARG A 126 13.57 -28.57 -5.01
N ALA A 127 13.60 -29.10 -3.79
CA ALA A 127 13.00 -28.46 -2.63
C ALA A 127 13.65 -27.09 -2.35
N TYR A 128 14.98 -27.01 -2.39
CA TYR A 128 15.72 -25.75 -2.22
C TYR A 128 15.49 -24.75 -3.36
N ILE A 129 15.40 -25.18 -4.62
CA ILE A 129 15.07 -24.29 -5.74
C ILE A 129 13.67 -23.70 -5.57
N ASN A 130 12.70 -24.51 -5.15
CA ASN A 130 11.36 -24.03 -4.87
C ASN A 130 11.32 -23.10 -3.65
N ALA A 131 12.14 -23.36 -2.63
CA ALA A 131 12.32 -22.45 -1.50
C ALA A 131 12.84 -21.09 -1.96
N LEU A 132 13.88 -21.05 -2.79
CA LEU A 132 14.39 -19.80 -3.38
C LEU A 132 13.31 -19.07 -4.17
N ARG A 133 12.58 -19.77 -5.03
CA ARG A 133 11.51 -19.17 -5.82
C ARG A 133 10.45 -18.52 -4.93
N ALA A 134 10.09 -19.15 -3.83
CA ALA A 134 9.16 -18.58 -2.86
C ALA A 134 9.76 -17.34 -2.18
N LEU A 135 10.99 -17.42 -1.68
CA LEU A 135 11.67 -16.31 -1.00
C LEU A 135 11.90 -15.11 -1.94
N GLN A 136 12.24 -15.34 -3.20
CA GLN A 136 12.39 -14.29 -4.23
C GLN A 136 11.07 -13.58 -4.53
N ARG A 137 9.94 -14.31 -4.53
CA ARG A 137 8.61 -13.71 -4.70
C ARG A 137 8.20 -12.86 -3.49
N GLY A 138 8.64 -13.24 -2.29
CA GLY A 138 8.41 -12.49 -1.06
C GLY A 138 9.22 -11.20 -0.97
N ASN A 139 10.41 -11.14 -1.59
CA ASN A 139 11.28 -9.97 -1.62
C ASN A 139 10.82 -8.93 -2.66
N LEU A 140 9.67 -8.33 -2.38
CA LEU A 140 9.21 -7.12 -3.03
C LEU A 140 10.10 -5.95 -2.59
N LYS A 141 11.11 -5.64 -3.42
CA LYS A 141 11.94 -4.41 -3.46
C LYS A 141 12.97 -4.17 -2.35
N ASP A 142 12.84 -4.75 -1.16
CA ASP A 142 13.82 -4.52 -0.10
C ASP A 142 14.97 -5.53 -0.17
N GLN A 143 16.19 -5.00 -0.25
CA GLN A 143 17.48 -5.71 -0.23
C GLN A 143 17.78 -6.44 1.09
N GLU A 144 16.77 -6.68 1.92
CA GLU A 144 16.91 -7.52 3.11
C GLU A 144 16.73 -8.97 2.67
N VAL A 145 17.86 -9.57 2.30
CA VAL A 145 17.93 -10.99 2.01
C VAL A 145 17.59 -11.72 3.31
N CYS A 146 16.40 -12.33 3.38
CA CYS A 146 15.94 -13.14 4.51
C CYS A 146 17.05 -14.15 4.89
N GLU A 147 17.31 -14.40 6.17
CA GLU A 147 18.38 -15.30 6.64
C GLU A 147 18.34 -16.66 5.93
N ASN A 148 17.12 -17.18 5.72
CA ASN A 148 16.87 -18.44 5.01
C ASN A 148 17.33 -18.43 3.54
N TYR A 149 17.36 -17.28 2.87
CA TYR A 149 17.79 -17.21 1.47
C TYR A 149 19.26 -17.60 1.32
N ASN A 150 20.15 -17.03 2.14
CA ASN A 150 21.58 -17.35 2.09
C ASN A 150 21.83 -18.81 2.43
N GLU A 151 21.15 -19.33 3.43
CA GLU A 151 21.26 -20.74 3.81
C GLU A 151 20.83 -21.68 2.68
N VAL A 152 19.69 -21.40 2.02
CA VAL A 152 19.24 -22.21 0.88
C VAL A 152 20.26 -22.16 -0.27
N VAL A 153 20.85 -21.00 -0.55
CA VAL A 153 21.89 -20.87 -1.57
C VAL A 153 23.14 -21.67 -1.22
N GLU A 154 23.60 -21.61 0.03
CA GLU A 154 24.76 -22.40 0.49
C GLU A 154 24.51 -23.91 0.39
N ARG A 155 23.33 -24.38 0.80
CA ARG A 155 22.92 -25.78 0.69
C ARG A 155 22.87 -26.26 -0.76
N LEU A 156 22.38 -25.42 -1.66
CA LEU A 156 22.38 -25.70 -3.09
C LEU A 156 23.79 -25.84 -3.66
N VAL A 157 24.75 -25.04 -3.20
CA VAL A 157 26.17 -25.19 -3.60
C VAL A 157 26.74 -26.51 -3.09
N ILE A 158 26.40 -26.92 -1.86
CA ILE A 158 26.84 -28.21 -1.30
C ILE A 158 26.29 -29.36 -2.14
N ILE A 159 24.98 -29.40 -2.38
CA ILE A 159 24.33 -30.46 -3.15
C ILE A 159 24.83 -30.49 -4.59
N SER A 160 25.12 -29.35 -5.19
CA SER A 160 25.68 -29.29 -6.56
C SER A 160 27.04 -29.97 -6.71
N LYS A 161 27.75 -30.23 -5.59
CA LYS A 161 29.00 -30.98 -5.57
C LYS A 161 28.78 -32.47 -5.36
N GLU A 162 27.77 -32.84 -4.58
CA GLU A 162 27.40 -34.23 -4.30
C GLU A 162 26.66 -34.88 -5.48
N LEU A 163 25.85 -34.10 -6.18
CA LEU A 163 25.14 -34.51 -7.38
C LEU A 163 25.79 -33.83 -8.59
N PRO A 164 26.50 -34.54 -9.48
CA PRO A 164 27.08 -33.92 -10.66
C PRO A 164 25.99 -33.54 -11.69
N PRO A 165 26.25 -32.54 -12.56
CA PRO A 165 25.23 -31.96 -13.46
C PRO A 165 24.54 -32.96 -14.39
N GLU A 166 25.26 -34.01 -14.77
CA GLU A 166 24.78 -35.10 -15.63
C GLU A 166 23.61 -35.87 -15.00
N ASN A 167 23.49 -35.83 -13.67
CA ASN A 167 22.46 -36.53 -12.92
C ASN A 167 21.30 -35.62 -12.50
N TRP A 168 21.32 -34.33 -12.85
CA TRP A 168 20.31 -33.38 -12.39
C TRP A 168 18.98 -33.57 -13.11
N ARG A 169 17.95 -33.93 -12.36
CA ARG A 169 16.59 -34.09 -12.90
C ARG A 169 15.72 -32.85 -12.64
N PHE A 170 15.95 -31.80 -13.43
CA PHE A 170 15.02 -30.66 -13.47
C PHE A 170 13.73 -31.02 -14.19
N VAL A 171 12.63 -30.47 -13.69
CA VAL A 171 11.32 -30.67 -14.29
C VAL A 171 11.09 -29.63 -15.41
N ASN A 172 11.70 -28.44 -15.33
CA ASN A 172 11.56 -27.40 -16.36
C ASN A 172 12.73 -26.38 -16.40
N ILE A 173 12.74 -25.55 -17.46
CA ILE A 173 13.71 -24.46 -17.67
C ILE A 173 13.64 -23.39 -16.58
N ASP A 174 12.45 -23.15 -16.01
CA ASP A 174 12.28 -22.15 -14.95
C ASP A 174 12.98 -22.53 -13.65
N GLU A 175 13.05 -23.82 -13.30
CA GLU A 175 13.82 -24.32 -12.16
C GLU A 175 15.32 -24.12 -12.38
N LYS A 176 15.80 -24.38 -13.60
CA LYS A 176 17.19 -24.09 -13.99
C LYS A 176 17.51 -22.61 -13.84
N ASN A 177 16.64 -21.72 -14.34
CA ASN A 177 16.87 -20.27 -14.30
C ASN A 177 16.88 -19.70 -12.88
N VAL A 178 15.99 -20.17 -12.00
CA VAL A 178 15.98 -19.74 -10.59
C VAL A 178 17.28 -20.14 -9.90
N PHE A 179 17.76 -21.35 -10.14
CA PHE A 179 19.04 -21.82 -9.61
C PHE A 179 20.20 -20.94 -10.10
N ILE A 180 20.27 -20.69 -11.40
CA ILE A 180 21.28 -19.82 -12.03
C ILE A 180 21.28 -18.40 -11.43
N ASP A 181 20.10 -17.78 -11.32
CA ASP A 181 19.97 -16.43 -10.75
C ASP A 181 20.42 -16.37 -9.29
N ALA A 182 20.11 -17.40 -8.50
CA ALA A 182 20.54 -17.49 -7.12
C ALA A 182 22.07 -17.64 -6.99
N LEU A 183 22.68 -18.44 -7.86
CA LEU A 183 24.13 -18.61 -7.91
C LEU A 183 24.87 -17.33 -8.32
N MET A 184 24.33 -16.57 -9.26
CA MET A 184 24.90 -15.29 -9.71
C MET A 184 24.90 -14.22 -8.61
N LYS A 185 24.04 -14.36 -7.60
CA LYS A 185 23.95 -13.46 -6.45
C LYS A 185 24.92 -13.80 -5.32
N ILE A 186 25.68 -14.90 -5.41
CA ILE A 186 26.66 -15.29 -4.38
C ILE A 186 27.88 -14.36 -4.48
N PRO A 187 28.22 -13.60 -3.42
CA PRO A 187 29.34 -12.65 -3.44
C PRO A 187 30.73 -13.34 -3.43
N ASN A 188 30.78 -14.67 -3.36
CA ASN A 188 32.02 -15.43 -3.20
C ASN A 188 32.66 -15.81 -4.54
N ARG A 189 33.73 -15.10 -4.93
CA ARG A 189 34.52 -15.35 -6.15
C ARG A 189 35.05 -16.79 -6.28
N LYS A 190 35.28 -17.50 -5.18
CA LYS A 190 35.73 -18.91 -5.20
C LYS A 190 34.64 -19.85 -5.70
N ILE A 191 33.39 -19.59 -5.31
CA ILE A 191 32.21 -20.34 -5.77
C ILE A 191 31.96 -20.00 -7.25
N MET A 192 32.12 -18.74 -7.65
CA MET A 192 31.95 -18.30 -9.04
C MET A 192 32.89 -18.99 -10.05
N ASN A 193 34.14 -19.28 -9.69
CA ASN A 193 35.05 -20.05 -10.56
C ASN A 193 34.67 -21.54 -10.67
N GLN A 194 34.15 -22.14 -9.60
CA GLN A 194 33.61 -23.51 -9.62
C GLN A 194 32.28 -23.56 -10.39
N LEU A 195 31.50 -22.50 -10.31
CA LEU A 195 30.28 -22.29 -11.07
C LEU A 195 30.54 -22.10 -12.55
N LEU A 196 31.64 -21.47 -12.95
CA LEU A 196 31.99 -21.34 -14.37
C LEU A 196 32.24 -22.70 -15.03
N ASP A 197 32.93 -23.62 -14.36
CA ASP A 197 33.11 -25.01 -14.83
C ASP A 197 31.77 -25.76 -14.88
N PHE A 198 30.91 -25.49 -13.89
CA PHE A 198 29.52 -25.98 -13.84
C PHE A 198 28.67 -25.46 -15.02
N PHE A 199 28.66 -24.15 -15.31
CA PHE A 199 27.94 -23.54 -16.44
C PHE A 199 28.44 -24.06 -17.78
N TYR A 200 29.76 -24.21 -17.94
CA TYR A 200 30.37 -24.71 -19.17
C TYR A 200 29.91 -26.15 -19.48
N LYS A 201 29.92 -27.04 -18.49
CA LYS A 201 29.39 -28.41 -18.62
C LYS A 201 27.88 -28.43 -18.88
N PHE A 202 27.13 -27.50 -18.27
CA PHE A 202 25.67 -27.41 -18.41
C PHE A 202 25.23 -26.96 -19.82
N THR A 203 25.90 -25.96 -20.41
CA THR A 203 25.62 -25.49 -21.77
C THR A 203 25.89 -26.55 -22.85
N ILE A 204 26.82 -27.46 -22.59
CA ILE A 204 27.12 -28.57 -23.51
C ILE A 204 25.98 -29.61 -23.51
N ILE A 205 25.32 -29.83 -22.37
CA ILE A 205 24.19 -30.77 -22.27
C ILE A 205 22.96 -30.24 -23.03
N ASP A 206 22.64 -28.94 -22.92
CA ASP A 206 21.52 -28.34 -23.68
C ASP A 206 21.86 -28.18 -25.18
N GLY A 207 23.14 -28.10 -25.55
CA GLY A 207 23.62 -28.19 -26.95
C GLY A 207 23.65 -29.63 -27.52
N ALA A 208 23.46 -30.65 -26.68
CA ALA A 208 23.50 -32.07 -27.04
C ALA A 208 22.10 -32.73 -27.00
N ILE A 209 21.03 -31.96 -27.19
CA ILE A 209 19.76 -32.52 -27.67
C ILE A 209 19.88 -32.58 -29.21
N PRO A 210 20.19 -33.74 -29.82
CA PRO A 210 20.08 -33.85 -31.26
C PRO A 210 18.61 -33.72 -31.60
N GLY A 211 18.27 -32.63 -32.28
CA GLY A 211 16.99 -32.48 -32.94
C GLY A 211 16.69 -33.72 -33.77
N SER A 212 15.49 -34.25 -33.57
CA SER A 212 14.72 -35.03 -34.55
C SER A 212 15.49 -35.51 -35.79
N MET A 213 16.30 -36.56 -35.68
CA MET A 213 16.53 -37.41 -36.84
C MET A 213 15.29 -38.28 -36.99
N ARG A 214 14.37 -37.83 -37.86
CA ARG A 214 13.40 -38.71 -38.51
C ARG A 214 14.17 -39.91 -39.06
N THR A 215 13.88 -41.10 -38.54
CA THR A 215 14.26 -42.34 -39.22
C THR A 215 13.57 -42.34 -40.59
N PRO A 216 14.30 -42.54 -41.70
CA PRO A 216 13.64 -42.82 -42.97
C PRO A 216 13.01 -44.20 -42.83
N SER A 217 11.69 -44.27 -42.99
CA SER A 217 11.00 -45.55 -43.16
C SER A 217 11.51 -46.21 -44.45
N SER A 218 12.32 -47.25 -44.32
CA SER A 218 12.53 -48.21 -45.40
C SER A 218 11.26 -49.06 -45.51
N ARG A 219 10.34 -48.67 -46.41
CA ARG A 219 9.33 -49.58 -46.93
C ARG A 219 10.05 -50.66 -47.74
N GLN A 220 10.02 -51.88 -47.25
CA GLN A 220 10.04 -53.08 -48.07
C GLN A 220 8.63 -53.30 -48.62
N SER A 221 8.45 -53.14 -49.93
CA SER A 221 7.63 -53.94 -50.87
C SER A 221 7.61 -53.25 -52.22
#